data_AF-X0XGZ2-F1
#
_entry.id   AF-X0XGZ2-F1
#
_cell.length_a   1.000
_cell.length_b   1.000
_cell.length_c   1.000
_cell.angle_alpha   90.00
_cell.angle_beta   90.00
_cell.angle_gamma   90.00
#
_symmetry.space_group_name_H-M   'P 1'
#
loop_
_entity.id
_entity.type
_entity.pdbx_description
1 polymer ?
#
loop_
_entity_poly.entity_id
_entity_poly.type
_entity_poly.pdbx_seq_one_letter_code
_entity_poly.pdbx_strand_id
1 'polypeptide(L)'
;MATVCGSDMHFLDDIPTEFIIPLYPSMAGFLAGLPGLPMGHEGVGTVHAVGEGVTRFQPGERVCSSCLTGCGKCLQCITGDYGICTGGGRCLFGIEGEYFVVPFADINVAKVPDEVSDEHAILATDIMS
;
A
#
# COMPACT_ATOMS: atom_id res chain seq x y z
N MET A 1 0.79 0.82 -12.36
CA MET A 1 -0.57 1.35 -12.53
C MET A 1 -1.19 1.46 -11.15
N ALA A 2 -1.79 2.61 -10.83
CA ALA A 2 -2.50 2.84 -9.58
C ALA A 2 -4.01 2.90 -9.84
N THR A 3 -4.81 2.53 -8.85
CA THR A 3 -6.25 2.84 -8.84
C THR A 3 -6.48 4.27 -8.35
N VAL A 4 -7.64 4.81 -8.70
CA VAL A 4 -8.26 5.90 -7.95
C VAL A 4 -9.46 5.29 -7.23
N CYS A 5 -9.49 5.37 -5.90
CA CYS A 5 -10.56 4.86 -5.07
C CYS A 5 -11.31 6.00 -4.35
N GLY A 6 -12.39 5.66 -3.63
CA GLY A 6 -13.20 6.67 -2.94
C GLY A 6 -12.43 7.49 -1.90
N SER A 7 -11.45 6.90 -1.21
CA SER A 7 -10.66 7.63 -0.21
C SER A 7 -9.70 8.64 -0.83
N ASP A 8 -9.24 8.45 -2.07
CA ASP A 8 -8.43 9.45 -2.77
C ASP A 8 -9.20 10.77 -2.90
N MET A 9 -10.51 10.71 -3.18
CA MET A 9 -11.35 11.89 -3.26
C MET A 9 -11.46 12.61 -1.91
N HIS A 10 -11.61 11.87 -0.82
CA HIS A 10 -11.63 12.46 0.52
C HIS A 10 -10.30 13.13 0.88
N PHE A 11 -9.17 12.58 0.43
CA PHE A 11 -7.86 13.20 0.62
C PHE A 11 -7.64 14.44 -0.25
N LEU A 12 -8.29 14.53 -1.42
CA LEU A 12 -8.20 15.70 -2.31
C LEU A 12 -9.15 16.84 -1.90
N ASP A 13 -10.40 16.52 -1.57
CA ASP A 13 -11.46 17.52 -1.46
C ASP A 13 -11.82 17.87 -0.01
N ASP A 14 -11.80 16.89 0.89
CA ASP A 14 -12.47 17.00 2.19
C ASP A 14 -11.51 17.10 3.39
N ILE A 15 -10.29 16.56 3.27
CA ILE A 15 -9.34 16.46 4.38
C ILE A 15 -8.06 17.23 4.05
N PRO A 16 -7.91 18.47 4.56
CA PRO A 16 -6.66 19.21 4.41
C PRO A 16 -5.49 18.39 4.95
N THR A 17 -4.34 18.43 4.27
CA THR A 17 -3.18 17.58 4.59
C THR A 17 -2.72 17.76 6.05
N GLU A 18 -2.90 18.94 6.64
CA GLU A 18 -2.63 19.21 8.05
C GLU A 18 -3.46 18.38 9.05
N PHE A 19 -4.61 17.84 8.62
CA PHE A 19 -5.45 16.96 9.45
C PHE A 19 -5.15 15.47 9.26
N ILE A 20 -4.48 15.09 8.17
CA ILE A 20 -4.13 13.68 7.89
C ILE A 20 -3.07 13.19 8.88
N ILE A 21 -2.03 13.98 9.16
CA ILE A 21 -0.97 13.59 10.09
C ILE A 21 -1.51 13.33 11.52
N PRO A 22 -2.39 14.18 12.09
CA PRO A 22 -3.07 13.90 13.36
C PRO A 22 -3.98 12.65 13.35
N LEU A 23 -4.66 12.38 12.23
CA LEU A 23 -5.54 11.22 12.09
C LEU A 23 -4.77 9.91 11.92
N TYR A 24 -3.55 9.98 11.37
CA TYR A 24 -2.67 8.83 11.14
C TYR A 24 -1.29 9.06 11.78
N PRO A 25 -1.20 9.07 13.13
CA PRO A 25 0.07 9.35 13.83
C PRO A 25 1.16 8.31 13.53
N SER A 26 0.78 7.08 13.16
CA SER A 26 1.71 6.04 12.67
C SER A 26 2.40 6.42 11.36
N MET A 27 1.88 7.41 10.65
CA MET A 27 2.40 7.90 9.37
C MET A 27 3.20 9.19 9.48
N ALA A 28 3.20 9.85 10.64
CA ALA A 28 3.88 11.11 10.83
C ALA A 28 5.37 11.05 10.44
N GLY A 29 6.05 9.93 10.72
CA GLY A 29 7.45 9.73 10.32
C GLY A 29 7.66 9.57 8.81
N PHE A 30 6.69 9.01 8.08
CA PHE A 30 6.74 8.86 6.62
C PHE A 30 6.39 10.17 5.91
N LEU A 31 5.41 10.90 6.43
CA LEU A 31 4.93 12.15 5.84
C LEU A 31 5.78 13.37 6.25
N ALA A 32 6.62 13.25 7.27
CA ALA A 32 7.48 14.33 7.75
C ALA A 32 8.40 14.87 6.63
N GLY A 33 8.22 16.15 6.32
CA GLY A 33 9.06 16.86 5.33
C GLY A 33 8.58 16.75 3.89
N LEU A 34 7.47 16.07 3.62
CA LEU A 34 6.83 16.10 2.31
C LEU A 34 6.00 17.38 2.14
N PRO A 35 5.94 17.96 0.93
CA PRO A 35 5.16 19.18 0.66
C PRO A 35 3.64 18.95 0.69
N GLY A 36 3.21 17.70 0.79
CA GLY A 36 1.83 17.27 0.79
C GLY A 36 1.73 15.75 1.00
N LEU A 37 0.51 15.21 0.97
CA LEU A 37 0.29 13.77 0.97
C LEU A 37 0.59 13.19 -0.43
N PRO A 38 1.52 12.23 -0.58
CA PRO A 38 1.67 11.48 -1.82
C PRO A 38 0.40 10.67 -2.11
N MET A 39 -0.17 10.79 -3.30
CA MET A 39 -1.49 10.21 -3.61
C MET A 39 -1.43 8.72 -3.99
N GLY A 40 -2.57 8.05 -3.82
CA GLY A 40 -2.83 6.67 -4.15
C GLY A 40 -2.25 5.65 -3.17
N HIS A 41 -3.01 4.58 -2.96
CA HIS A 41 -2.73 3.53 -1.97
C HIS A 41 -2.75 2.11 -2.55
N GLU A 42 -3.40 1.86 -3.68
CA GLU A 42 -3.45 0.56 -4.33
C GLU A 42 -2.84 0.56 -5.73
N GLY A 43 -2.24 -0.57 -6.12
CA GLY A 43 -1.48 -0.61 -7.37
C GLY A 43 -1.04 -1.98 -7.84
N VAL A 44 -0.81 -2.05 -9.15
CA VAL A 44 -0.18 -3.15 -9.88
C VAL A 44 1.13 -2.64 -10.46
N GLY A 45 2.18 -3.43 -10.36
CA GLY A 45 3.48 -3.06 -10.91
C GLY A 45 4.43 -4.24 -11.04
N THR A 46 5.68 -3.92 -11.36
CA THR A 46 6.77 -4.89 -11.46
C THR A 46 7.73 -4.68 -10.30
N VAL A 47 8.16 -5.76 -9.66
CA VAL A 47 9.17 -5.70 -8.60
C VAL A 47 10.46 -5.13 -9.18
N HIS A 48 10.89 -3.96 -8.70
CA HIS A 48 12.15 -3.35 -9.10
C HIS A 48 13.33 -3.86 -8.26
N ALA A 49 13.14 -3.93 -6.94
CA ALA A 49 14.12 -4.41 -5.97
C ALA A 49 13.40 -4.99 -4.75
N VAL A 50 14.10 -5.83 -3.98
CA VAL A 50 13.59 -6.42 -2.73
C VAL A 50 14.57 -6.17 -1.59
N GLY A 51 14.03 -6.00 -0.38
CA GLY A 51 14.84 -5.90 0.84
C GLY A 51 15.32 -7.27 1.31
N GLU A 52 16.38 -7.32 2.12
CA GLU A 52 17.02 -8.56 2.62
C GLU A 52 16.05 -9.56 3.27
N GLY A 53 14.98 -9.07 3.90
CA GLY A 53 13.99 -9.91 4.57
C GLY A 53 12.84 -10.41 3.70
N VAL A 54 12.81 -10.11 2.40
CA VAL A 54 11.75 -10.53 1.47
C VAL A 54 12.17 -11.84 0.82
N THR A 55 11.31 -12.85 0.88
CA THR A 55 11.65 -14.22 0.44
C THR A 55 10.73 -14.76 -0.66
N ARG A 56 9.55 -14.14 -0.86
CA ARG A 56 8.53 -14.63 -1.80
C ARG A 56 8.61 -14.03 -3.20
N PHE A 57 9.41 -12.97 -3.37
CA PHE A 57 9.43 -12.15 -4.56
C PHE A 57 10.84 -11.84 -5.04
N GLN A 58 10.97 -11.57 -6.35
CA GLN A 58 12.23 -11.17 -6.99
C GLN A 58 12.00 -10.10 -8.07
N PRO A 59 13.04 -9.32 -8.43
CA PRO A 59 12.92 -8.35 -9.51
C PRO A 59 12.37 -8.93 -10.82
N GLY A 60 11.49 -8.17 -11.48
CA GLY A 60 10.84 -8.55 -12.74
C GLY A 60 9.47 -9.23 -12.58
N GLU A 61 9.07 -9.63 -11.37
CA GLU A 61 7.76 -10.24 -11.16
C GLU A 61 6.62 -9.21 -11.18
N ARG A 62 5.49 -9.56 -11.81
CA ARG A 62 4.26 -8.76 -11.77
C ARG A 62 3.54 -9.00 -10.45
N VAL A 63 3.23 -7.92 -9.77
CA VAL A 63 2.65 -7.95 -8.44
C VAL A 63 1.59 -6.87 -8.26
N CYS A 64 0.69 -7.10 -7.31
CA CYS A 64 -0.30 -6.13 -6.87
C CYS A 64 -0.26 -5.95 -5.35
N SER A 65 -0.67 -4.78 -4.89
CA SER A 65 -0.74 -4.40 -3.48
C SER A 65 -2.00 -3.60 -3.19
N SER A 66 -2.59 -3.87 -2.02
CA SER A 66 -3.75 -3.17 -1.47
C SER A 66 -3.31 -1.98 -0.59
N CYS A 67 -4.25 -1.13 -0.19
CA CYS A 67 -4.02 0.07 0.61
C CYS A 67 -3.46 -0.20 1.99
N LEU A 68 -3.86 -1.29 2.66
CA LEU A 68 -3.45 -1.58 4.02
C LEU A 68 -2.30 -2.58 4.07
N THR A 69 -1.31 -2.28 4.92
CA THR A 69 -0.20 -3.20 5.18
C THR A 69 -0.22 -3.71 6.60
N GLY A 70 0.05 -4.99 6.77
CA GLY A 70 0.24 -5.66 8.06
C GLY A 70 1.66 -6.18 8.24
N CYS A 71 2.07 -6.35 9.50
CA CYS A 71 3.35 -6.98 9.83
C CYS A 71 3.30 -8.53 9.74
N GLY A 72 2.10 -9.11 9.63
CA GLY A 72 1.87 -10.57 9.56
C GLY A 72 2.15 -11.33 10.86
N LYS A 73 2.47 -10.65 11.97
CA LYS A 73 2.94 -11.28 13.21
C LYS A 73 2.15 -10.89 14.47
N CYS A 74 1.51 -9.71 14.50
CA CYS A 74 0.71 -9.31 15.65
C CYS A 74 -0.67 -9.96 15.61
N LEU A 75 -1.36 -9.94 16.76
CA LEU A 75 -2.70 -10.55 16.90
C LEU A 75 -3.67 -10.05 15.82
N GLN A 76 -3.69 -8.74 15.57
CA GLN A 76 -4.58 -8.10 14.59
C GLN A 76 -4.31 -8.65 13.18
N CYS A 77 -3.05 -8.74 12.75
CA CYS A 77 -2.71 -9.31 11.45
C CYS A 77 -3.06 -10.79 11.35
N ILE A 78 -2.93 -11.56 12.43
CA ILE A 78 -3.27 -13.00 12.45
C ILE A 78 -4.78 -13.20 12.30
N THR A 79 -5.59 -12.27 12.84
CA THR A 79 -7.05 -12.30 12.69
C THR A 79 -7.57 -11.59 11.43
N GLY A 80 -6.66 -11.11 10.56
CA GLY A 80 -7.01 -10.44 9.30
C GLY A 80 -7.36 -8.96 9.42
N ASP A 81 -7.16 -8.35 10.59
CA ASP A 81 -7.46 -6.93 10.82
C ASP A 81 -6.19 -6.08 10.61
N TYR A 82 -5.83 -5.86 9.36
CA TYR A 82 -4.61 -5.12 9.01
C TYR A 82 -4.70 -3.62 9.35
N GLY A 83 -5.90 -3.05 9.42
CA GLY A 83 -6.14 -1.63 9.68
C GLY A 83 -5.69 -1.15 11.06
N ILE A 84 -5.65 -2.05 12.04
CA ILE A 84 -5.17 -1.76 13.41
C ILE A 84 -3.88 -2.53 13.75
N CYS A 85 -3.03 -2.76 12.74
CA CYS A 85 -1.74 -3.41 12.95
C CYS A 85 -0.89 -2.66 14.00
N THR A 86 -0.45 -3.40 15.02
CA THR A 86 0.44 -2.90 16.08
C THR A 86 1.93 -3.12 15.78
N GLY A 87 2.27 -3.78 14.67
CA GLY A 87 3.64 -4.15 14.30
C GLY A 87 4.27 -3.28 13.21
N GLY A 88 3.79 -2.06 13.00
CA GLY A 88 4.31 -1.11 12.00
C GLY A 88 3.65 -1.19 10.62
N GLY A 89 2.55 -1.95 10.49
CA GLY A 89 1.65 -1.84 9.36
C GLY A 89 0.96 -0.48 9.30
N ARG A 90 0.60 -0.04 8.09
CA ARG A 90 0.00 1.28 7.81
C ARG A 90 -0.73 1.30 6.48
N CYS A 91 -1.50 2.37 6.24
CA CYS A 91 -1.96 2.71 4.91
C CYS A 91 -0.77 3.10 4.00
N LEU A 92 -0.75 2.62 2.76
CA LEU A 92 0.20 3.02 1.73
C LEU A 92 -0.17 4.39 1.15
N PHE A 93 0.83 5.12 0.67
CA PHE A 93 0.64 6.39 -0.02
C PHE A 93 1.74 6.56 -1.06
N GLY A 94 1.46 7.31 -2.11
CA GLY A 94 2.42 7.63 -3.17
C GLY A 94 2.53 6.57 -4.25
N ILE A 95 1.57 5.65 -4.35
CA ILE A 95 1.56 4.64 -5.41
C ILE A 95 1.22 5.23 -6.78
N GLU A 96 0.61 6.43 -6.83
CA GLU A 96 0.49 7.27 -8.03
C GLU A 96 1.84 7.95 -8.37
N GLY A 97 2.91 7.17 -8.32
CA GLY A 97 4.26 7.54 -8.73
C GLY A 97 4.86 6.44 -9.60
N GLU A 98 6.05 6.68 -10.13
CA GLU A 98 6.77 5.67 -10.93
C GLU A 98 7.31 4.53 -10.07
N TYR A 99 7.59 4.81 -8.78
CA TYR A 99 8.07 3.86 -7.79
C TYR A 99 7.43 4.12 -6.44
N PHE A 100 7.19 3.04 -5.69
CA PHE A 100 6.70 3.09 -4.33
C PHE A 100 7.28 1.92 -3.52
N VAL A 101 7.12 1.96 -2.20
CA VAL A 101 7.69 0.95 -1.28
C VAL A 101 6.57 0.30 -0.48
N VAL A 102 6.48 -1.03 -0.59
CA VAL A 102 5.58 -1.85 0.24
C VAL A 102 6.36 -2.48 1.40
N PRO A 103 6.08 -2.11 2.66
CA PRO A 103 6.65 -2.78 3.82
C PRO A 103 6.09 -4.20 3.96
N PHE A 104 6.89 -5.11 4.53
CA PHE A 104 6.51 -6.51 4.76
C PHE A 104 5.92 -7.17 3.50
N ALA A 105 6.60 -7.03 2.35
CA ALA A 105 6.08 -7.45 1.05
C ALA A 105 5.60 -8.91 1.01
N ASP A 106 6.26 -9.80 1.76
CA ASP A 106 5.84 -11.20 1.91
C ASP A 106 4.43 -11.38 2.51
N ILE A 107 3.80 -10.33 3.04
CA ILE A 107 2.43 -10.32 3.55
C ILE A 107 1.52 -9.48 2.66
N ASN A 108 1.99 -8.33 2.20
CA ASN A 108 1.15 -7.27 1.62
C ASN A 108 1.18 -7.19 0.08
N VAL A 109 1.84 -8.15 -0.56
CA VAL A 109 1.97 -8.22 -2.01
C VAL A 109 1.49 -9.59 -2.50
N ALA A 110 0.81 -9.60 -3.64
CA ALA A 110 0.40 -10.81 -4.33
C ALA A 110 0.97 -10.81 -5.76
N LYS A 111 1.32 -12.00 -6.27
CA LYS A 111 1.71 -12.13 -7.69
C LYS A 111 0.46 -12.00 -8.56
N VAL A 112 0.59 -11.26 -9.65
CA VAL A 112 -0.45 -11.19 -10.68
C VAL A 112 -0.26 -12.38 -11.61
N PRO A 113 -1.26 -13.26 -11.80
CA PRO A 113 -1.17 -14.36 -12.76
C PRO A 113 -0.97 -13.85 -14.19
N ASP A 114 -0.25 -14.61 -15.01
CA ASP A 114 0.06 -14.23 -16.40
C ASP A 114 -1.20 -14.05 -17.26
N GLU A 115 -2.27 -14.78 -16.93
CA GLU A 115 -3.55 -14.73 -17.62
C GLU A 115 -4.39 -13.49 -17.27
N VAL A 116 -4.02 -12.75 -16.22
CA VAL A 116 -4.74 -11.57 -15.75
C VAL A 116 -4.01 -10.32 -16.23
N SER A 117 -4.70 -9.45 -16.97
CA SER A 117 -4.14 -8.15 -17.39
C SER A 117 -4.03 -7.18 -16.21
N ASP A 118 -3.16 -6.18 -16.32
CA ASP A 118 -3.00 -5.18 -15.26
C ASP A 118 -4.31 -4.44 -14.98
N GLU A 119 -5.11 -4.15 -16.01
CA GLU A 119 -6.42 -3.46 -15.90
C GLU A 119 -7.46 -4.28 -15.14
N HIS A 120 -7.34 -5.61 -15.12
CA HIS A 120 -8.21 -6.45 -14.31
C HIS A 120 -7.65 -6.65 -12.90
N ALA A 121 -6.32 -6.84 -12.79
CA ALA A 121 -5.66 -7.02 -11.50
C ALA A 121 -5.84 -5.79 -10.60
N ILE A 122 -5.80 -4.59 -11.18
CA ILE A 122 -5.91 -3.31 -10.46
C ILE A 122 -7.29 -3.11 -9.81
N LEU A 123 -8.36 -3.70 -10.37
CA LEU A 123 -9.68 -3.64 -9.74
C LEU A 123 -9.76 -4.47 -8.46
N ALA A 124 -8.91 -5.49 -8.36
CA ALA A 124 -8.90 -6.39 -7.22
C ALA A 124 -8.15 -5.80 -6.02
N THR A 125 -7.30 -4.79 -6.23
CA THR A 125 -6.45 -4.24 -5.16
C THR A 125 -7.22 -3.37 -4.17
N ASP A 126 -8.36 -2.82 -4.57
CA ASP A 126 -9.28 -2.08 -3.70
C ASP A 126 -10.21 -3.06 -2.94
N ILE A 127 -10.84 -3.99 -3.66
CA ILE A 127 -11.88 -4.87 -3.09
C ILE A 127 -11.35 -5.98 -2.16
N MET A 128 -10.06 -6.32 -2.26
CA MET A 128 -9.44 -7.42 -1.49
C MET A 128 -8.58 -6.93 -0.31
N SER A 129 -8.78 -5.68 0.11
CA SER A 129 -8.04 -5.00 1.20
C SER A 129 -8.40 -5.48 2.61
#